data_AF-A0AAW9NGT0-F1
#
_entry.id   AF-A0AAW9NGT0-F1
#
_cell.length_a   1.000
_cell.length_b   1.000
_cell.length_c   1.000
_cell.angle_alpha   90.00
_cell.angle_beta   90.00
_cell.angle_gamma   90.00
#
_symmetry.space_group_name_H-M   'P 1'
#
loop_
_entity.id
_entity.type
_entity.pdbx_description
1 polymer ?
#
loop_
_entity_poly.entity_id
_entity_poly.type
_entity_poly.pdbx_seq_one_letter_code
_entity_poly.pdbx_strand_id
1 'polypeptide(L)' 'MISYFLDFFLVAACVIGITAVNGVVTNGIGEKWFGGKRHSHIFDQSKRIQSGWSQVGGNKKR' A
#
# COMPACT_ATOMS: atom_id res chain seq x y z
N MET A 1 12.91 -3.97 42.43
CA MET A 1 11.76 -3.61 41.58
C MET A 1 12.13 -2.69 40.42
N ILE A 2 12.93 -1.63 40.60
CA ILE A 2 13.30 -0.69 39.52
C ILE A 2 14.02 -1.37 38.35
N SER A 3 15.00 -2.25 38.61
CA SER A 3 15.71 -3.00 37.56
C SER A 3 14.75 -3.85 36.70
N TYR A 4 13.83 -4.56 37.35
CA TYR A 4 12.81 -5.35 36.65
C TYR A 4 11.92 -4.50 35.75
N PHE A 5 11.55 -3.29 36.20
CA PHE A 5 10.78 -2.36 35.38
C PHE A 5 11.55 -1.84 34.17
N LEU A 6 12.86 -1.57 34.32
CA LEU A 6 13.72 -1.17 33.21
C LEU A 6 13.88 -2.29 32.19
N ASP A 7 14.11 -3.53 32.63
CA ASP A 7 14.22 -4.69 31.77
C ASP A 7 12.91 -4.94 31.01
N PHE A 8 11.78 -4.88 31.72
CA PHE A 8 10.46 -5.00 31.11
C PHE A 8 10.19 -3.91 30.07
N PHE A 9 10.51 -2.65 30.40
CA PHE A 9 10.31 -1.52 29.49
C PHE A 9 11.17 -1.64 28.23
N LEU A 10 12.44 -2.06 28.38
CA LEU A 10 13.35 -2.27 27.26
C LEU A 10 12.80 -3.33 26.29
N VAL A 11 12.34 -4.46 26.82
CA VAL A 11 11.74 -5.54 26.01
C VAL A 11 10.43 -5.08 25.36
N ALA A 12 9.55 -4.40 26.12
CA ALA A 12 8.28 -3.90 25.60
C ALA A 12 8.49 -2.89 24.46
N ALA A 13 9.42 -1.95 24.62
CA ALA A 13 9.77 -0.98 23.58
C ALA A 13 10.31 -1.68 22.32
N CYS A 14 11.12 -2.72 22.50
CA CYS A 14 11.66 -3.50 21.39
C CYS A 14 10.55 -4.23 20.60
N VAL A 15 9.63 -4.89 21.29
CA VAL A 15 8.49 -5.59 20.66
C VAL A 15 7.58 -4.61 19.92
N ILE A 16 7.24 -3.48 20.53
CA ILE A 16 6.43 -2.43 19.90
C ILE A 16 7.15 -1.87 18.67
N GLY A 17 8.45 -1.59 18.79
CA GLY A 17 9.27 -1.09 17.68
C GLY A 17 9.28 -2.04 16.48
N ILE A 18 9.55 -3.32 16.71
CA ILE A 18 9.55 -4.34 15.65
C ILE A 18 8.17 -4.45 15.01
N THR A 19 7.10 -4.46 15.82
CA THR A 19 5.72 -4.59 15.32
C THR A 19 5.31 -3.39 14.48
N ALA A 20 5.63 -2.17 14.93
CA ALA A 20 5.35 -0.94 14.19
C ALA A 20 6.16 -0.84 12.89
N VAL A 21 7.44 -1.24 12.92
CA VAL A 21 8.31 -1.24 11.73
C VAL A 21 7.87 -2.28 10.70
N ASN A 22 7.44 -3.47 11.13
CA ASN A 22 6.99 -4.52 10.22
C ASN A 22 5.85 -4.06 9.30
N GLY A 23 4.88 -3.29 9.80
CA GLY A 23 3.78 -2.76 8.99
C GLY A 23 4.26 -1.77 7.92
N VAL A 24 5.12 -0.82 8.30
CA VAL A 24 5.67 0.19 7.38
C VAL A 24 6.60 -0.44 6.34
N VAL A 25 7.46 -1.37 6.78
CA VAL A 25 8.38 -2.09 5.90
C VAL A 25 7.60 -2.99 4.93
N THR A 26 6.58 -3.70 5.40
CA THR A 26 5.74 -4.54 4.52
C THR A 26 4.95 -3.71 3.53
N ASN A 27 4.41 -2.56 3.93
CA ASN A 27 3.73 -1.65 3.00
C ASN A 27 4.70 -1.02 1.99
N GLY A 28 5.88 -0.57 2.43
CA GLY A 28 6.90 0.00 1.55
C GLY A 28 7.52 -1.01 0.58
N ILE A 29 7.82 -2.24 1.04
CA ILE A 29 8.28 -3.34 0.18
C ILE A 29 7.14 -3.83 -0.72
N GLY A 30 5.93 -3.97 -0.18
CA GLY A 30 4.75 -4.40 -0.92
C GLY A 30 4.42 -3.45 -2.08
N GLU A 31 4.42 -2.14 -1.83
CA GLU A 31 4.18 -1.14 -2.87
C GLU A 31 5.32 -1.10 -3.90
N LYS A 32 6.58 -1.14 -3.46
CA LYS A 32 7.73 -1.08 -4.37
C LYS A 32 7.94 -2.36 -5.17
N TRP A 33 7.63 -3.53 -4.61
CA TRP A 33 7.87 -4.83 -5.22
C TRP A 33 6.64 -5.40 -5.93
N PHE A 34 5.43 -5.20 -5.39
CA PHE A 34 4.16 -5.66 -5.99
C PHE A 34 3.31 -4.53 -6.62
N GLY A 35 3.46 -3.27 -6.18
CA GLY A 35 2.61 -2.15 -6.60
C GLY A 35 3.02 -1.47 -7.93
N GLY A 36 4.30 -1.43 -8.27
CA GLY A 36 4.81 -0.61 -9.39
C GLY A 36 4.31 -0.97 -10.80
N LYS A 37 3.77 -2.18 -11.03
CA LYS A 37 3.29 -2.62 -12.36
C LYS A 37 1.85 -3.12 -12.39
N ARG A 38 1.21 -3.34 -11.23
CA ARG A 38 -0.10 -4.00 -11.18
C ARG A 38 -1.28 -3.02 -11.15
N HIS A 39 -1.02 -1.75 -10.80
CA HIS A 39 -2.03 -0.69 -10.83
C HIS A 39 -2.44 -0.35 -12.27
N SER A 40 -1.49 -0.30 -13.21
CA SER A 40 -1.81 -0.07 -14.62
C SER A 40 -2.48 -1.29 -15.25
N HIS A 41 -2.23 -2.51 -14.81
CA HIS A 41 -2.76 -3.69 -15.47
C HIS A 41 -4.30 -3.74 -15.51
N ILE A 42 -4.97 -3.26 -14.45
CA ILE A 42 -6.43 -3.14 -14.41
C ILE A 42 -6.90 -1.99 -15.30
N PHE A 43 -6.19 -0.86 -15.27
CA PHE A 43 -6.50 0.31 -16.09
C PHE A 43 -6.28 0.04 -17.59
N ASP A 44 -5.16 -0.57 -17.96
CA ASP A 44 -4.76 -0.97 -19.31
C ASP A 44 -5.71 -2.03 -19.87
N GLN A 45 -6.13 -2.99 -19.05
CA GLN A 45 -7.18 -3.94 -19.44
C GLN A 45 -8.52 -3.26 -19.67
N SER A 46 -8.93 -2.38 -18.75
CA SER A 46 -10.17 -1.63 -18.88
C SER A 46 -10.13 -0.73 -20.12
N LYS A 47 -9.00 -0.05 -20.38
CA LYS A 47 -8.77 0.80 -21.55
C LYS A 47 -8.79 0.01 -22.84
N ARG A 48 -8.24 -1.21 -22.86
CA ARG A 48 -8.29 -2.13 -24.01
C ARG A 48 -9.71 -2.62 -24.31
N ILE A 49 -10.51 -2.87 -23.28
CA ILE A 49 -11.92 -3.25 -23.45
C ILE A 49 -12.73 -2.05 -23.97
N GLN A 50 -12.49 -0.87 -23.38
CA GLN A 50 -13.19 0.36 -23.73
C GLN A 50 -12.75 0.96 -25.09
N SER A 51 -11.56 0.64 -25.61
CA SER A 51 -11.10 1.15 -26.91
C SER A 51 -11.94 0.68 -28.10
N GLY A 52 -12.75 -0.37 -27.93
CA GLY A 52 -13.70 -0.83 -28.94
C GLY A 52 -15.10 -0.24 -28.81
N TRP A 53 -15.35 0.61 -27.81
CA TRP A 53 -16.69 1.13 -27.53
C TRP A 53 -16.92 2.47 -28.24
N SER A 54 -18.12 2.65 -28.80
CA SER A 54 -18.56 3.96 -29.25
C SER A 54 -18.57 4.92 -28.05
N GLN A 55 -17.95 6.09 -28.20
CA GLN A 55 -17.86 7.09 -27.12
C GLN A 55 -19.24 7.73 -26.89
N VAL A 56 -20.10 7.02 -26.17
CA VAL A 56 -21.46 7.45 -25.81
C VAL A 56 -21.42 8.30 -24.54
N GLY A 57 -20.83 9.51 -24.65
CA GLY A 57 -20.72 10.43 -23.54
C GLY A 57 -19.81 11.60 -23.85
N GLY A 58 -20.38 12.81 -23.82
CA GLY A 58 -19.71 14.03 -24.25
C GLY A 58 -20.65 14.87 -25.10
N ASN A 59 -21.76 15.30 -24.54
CA ASN A 59 -22.50 16.40 -25.14
C ASN A 59 -21.59 17.62 -25.01
N LYS A 60 -20.91 17.96 -26.11
CA LYS A 60 -20.13 19.19 -26.25
C LYS A 60 -21.14 20.33 -26.19
N LYS A 61 -21.54 20.73 -24.99
CA LYS A 61 -22.26 21.98 -24.80
C LYS A 61 -21.31 23.09 -25.22
N ARG A 62 -21.78 23.84 -26.22
CA ARG A 62 -21.24 25.09 -26.75
C ARG A 62 -20.65 25.98 -25.67
#